data_AF-A0A811UT00-F1
#
_entry.id   AF-A0A811UT00-F1
#
_cell.length_a   1.000
_cell.length_b   1.000
_cell.length_c   1.000
_cell.angle_alpha   90.00
_cell.angle_beta   90.00
_cell.angle_gamma   90.00
#
_symmetry.space_group_name_H-M   'P 1'
#
loop_
_entity.id
_entity.type
_entity.pdbx_description
1 polymer ?
#
loop_
_entity_poly.entity_id
_entity_poly.type
_entity_poly.pdbx_seq_one_letter_code
_entity_poly.pdbx_strand_id
1 'polypeptide(L)' 'METRRRKWNLTEEQSFLDCWEERAQDLRGCRKNSHIYKEMAVELTQAGIEVTGIEVKFKMQNLISKYNCFSCEHVYAES' A
#
# COMPACT_ATOMS: atom_id res chain seq x y z
N MET A 1 7.83 -21.01 -3.42
CA MET A 1 7.55 -20.21 -2.20
C MET A 1 6.12 -19.71 -2.34
N GLU A 2 5.16 -20.35 -1.68
CA GLU A 2 3.78 -19.87 -1.65
C GLU A 2 3.75 -18.52 -0.93
N THR A 3 3.60 -17.43 -1.69
CA THR A 3 3.29 -16.12 -1.14
C THR A 3 1.86 -16.20 -0.61
N ARG A 4 1.71 -16.57 0.67
CA ARG A 4 0.42 -16.49 1.35
C ARG A 4 -0.03 -15.03 1.27
N ARG A 5 -0.99 -14.74 0.39
CA ARG A 5 -1.61 -13.42 0.33
C ARG A 5 -2.33 -13.23 1.65
N ARG A 6 -1.80 -12.38 2.53
CA ARG A 6 -2.48 -11.97 3.75
C ARG A 6 -3.86 -11.45 3.36
N LYS A 7 -4.91 -12.00 3.96
CA LYS A 7 -6.24 -11.41 3.89
C LYS A 7 -6.24 -10.23 4.86
N TRP A 8 -6.25 -9.03 4.32
CA TRP A 8 -6.42 -7.81 5.09
C TRP A 8 -7.91 -7.69 5.42
N ASN A 9 -8.24 -7.54 6.70
CA ASN A 9 -9.60 -7.20 7.10
C ASN A 9 -9.88 -5.71 6.87
N LEU A 10 -11.16 -5.32 6.88
CA LEU A 10 -11.56 -3.93 6.67
C LEU A 10 -10.91 -2.99 7.69
N THR A 11 -10.84 -3.37 8.96
CA THR A 11 -10.17 -2.58 10.01
C THR A 11 -8.68 -2.42 9.75
N GLU A 12 -8.00 -3.50 9.36
CA GLU A 12 -6.55 -3.47 9.05
C GLU A 12 -6.27 -2.62 7.80
N GLU A 13 -7.15 -2.73 6.79
CA GLU A 13 -7.06 -1.93 5.57
C GLU A 13 -7.34 -0.45 5.85
N GLN A 14 -8.28 -0.13 6.74
CA GLN A 14 -8.56 1.24 7.16
C GLN A 14 -7.37 1.85 7.91
N SER A 15 -6.78 1.14 8.88
CA SER A 15 -5.58 1.60 9.58
C SER A 15 -4.38 1.76 8.64
N PHE A 16 -4.26 0.88 7.64
CA PHE A 16 -3.26 1.04 6.58
C PHE A 16 -3.47 2.30 5.75
N LEU A 17 -4.71 2.59 5.34
CA LEU A 17 -5.04 3.76 4.53
C LEU A 17 -4.81 5.05 5.31
N ASP A 18 -5.18 5.09 6.59
CA ASP A 18 -4.94 6.23 7.49
C ASP A 18 -3.44 6.55 7.60
N CYS A 19 -2.63 5.55 7.97
CA CYS A 19 -1.18 5.67 8.04
C CYS A 19 -0.54 6.05 6.68
N TRP A 20 -1.10 5.57 5.58
CA TRP A 20 -0.65 5.89 4.23
C TRP A 20 -1.01 7.34 3.83
N GLU A 21 -2.22 7.81 4.14
CA GLU A 21 -2.67 9.16 3.80
C GLU A 21 -1.74 10.22 4.38
N GLU A 22 -1.37 10.08 5.64
CA GLU A 22 -0.42 10.98 6.33
C GLU A 22 0.95 11.04 5.62
N ARG A 23 1.40 9.90 5.10
CA ARG A 23 2.71 9.74 4.43
C ARG A 23 2.64 9.93 2.92
N ALA A 24 1.45 10.07 2.34
CA ALA A 24 1.25 10.17 0.91
C ALA A 24 1.92 11.42 0.32
N GLN A 25 1.98 12.50 1.11
CA GLN A 25 2.67 13.74 0.75
C GLN A 25 4.19 13.53 0.65
N ASP A 26 4.80 12.89 1.65
CA ASP A 26 6.22 12.53 1.65
C ASP A 26 6.57 11.54 0.53
N LEU A 27 5.71 10.55 0.28
CA LEU A 27 5.88 9.57 -0.80
C LEU A 27 5.91 10.23 -2.19
N ARG A 28 5.20 11.34 -2.39
CA ARG A 28 5.21 12.13 -3.64
C ARG A 28 6.46 13.00 -3.78
N GLY A 29 7.04 13.46 -2.67
CA GLY A 29 8.20 14.35 -2.65
C GLY A 29 9.56 13.64 -2.71
N CYS A 30 9.67 12.41 -2.20
CA CYS A 30 10.94 11.72 -2.06
C CYS A 30 11.23 10.69 -3.16
N ARG A 31 12.46 10.69 -3.70
CA ARG A 31 12.94 9.65 -4.65
C ARG A 31 13.30 8.31 -3.97
N LYS A 32 13.40 8.27 -2.63
CA LYS A 32 13.78 7.05 -1.87
C LYS A 32 12.81 6.80 -0.72
N ASN A 33 11.74 6.07 -1.00
CA ASN A 33 10.65 5.80 -0.05
C ASN A 33 10.84 4.54 0.81
N SER A 34 12.03 3.92 0.76
CA SER A 34 12.31 2.66 1.48
C SER A 34 12.15 2.79 3.00
N HIS A 35 12.55 3.94 3.56
CA HIS A 35 12.37 4.22 4.99
C HIS A 35 10.89 4.33 5.35
N ILE A 36 10.10 5.04 4.54
CA ILE A 36 8.66 5.24 4.76
C ILE A 36 7.93 3.89 4.83
N TYR A 37 8.23 2.95 3.94
CA TYR A 37 7.63 1.61 3.99
C TYR A 37 7.99 0.83 5.25
N LYS A 38 9.19 1.03 5.80
CA LYS A 38 9.60 0.39 7.06
C LYS A 38 8.88 1.01 8.25
N GLU A 39 8.79 2.34 8.32
CA GLU A 39 8.07 3.05 9.37
C GLU A 39 6.60 2.63 9.41
N MET A 40 5.94 2.64 8.24
CA MET A 40 4.56 2.16 8.11
C MET A 40 4.40 0.72 8.60
N ALA A 41 5.35 -0.16 8.29
CA ALA A 41 5.31 -1.55 8.76
C ALA A 41 5.47 -1.67 10.28
N VAL A 42 6.31 -0.83 10.89
CA VAL A 42 6.48 -0.76 12.34
C VAL A 42 5.19 -0.30 13.01
N GLU A 43 4.56 0.76 12.51
CA GLU A 43 3.31 1.28 13.07
C GLU A 43 2.16 0.29 12.95
N LEU A 44 2.04 -0.36 11.79
CA LEU A 44 1.05 -1.42 11.60
C LEU A 44 1.31 -2.59 12.56
N THR A 45 2.57 -2.96 12.76
CA THR A 45 2.94 -4.00 13.73
C THR A 45 2.60 -3.58 15.16
N GLN A 46 2.81 -2.32 15.54
CA GLN A 46 2.40 -1.78 16.83
C GLN A 46 0.87 -1.77 17.01
N ALA A 47 0.12 -1.60 15.93
CA ALA A 47 -1.33 -1.74 15.90
C ALA A 47 -1.82 -3.21 15.93
N GLY A 48 -0.91 -4.19 16.01
CA GLY A 48 -1.23 -5.62 16.02
C GLY A 48 -1.28 -6.28 14.64
N ILE A 49 -0.85 -5.58 13.59
CA ILE A 49 -0.86 -6.05 12.20
C ILE A 49 0.58 -6.40 11.81
N GLU A 50 0.97 -7.66 11.99
CA GLU A 50 2.35 -8.13 11.75
C GLU A 50 2.77 -8.09 10.26
N VAL A 51 3.16 -6.93 9.73
CA VAL A 51 3.52 -6.77 8.31
C VAL A 51 4.97 -6.36 8.12
N THR A 52 5.55 -6.75 6.99
CA THR A 52 6.86 -6.28 6.57
C THR A 52 6.75 -5.08 5.63
N GLY A 53 7.79 -4.22 5.57
CA GLY A 53 7.81 -3.08 4.65
C GLY A 53 7.69 -3.49 3.16
N ILE A 54 8.07 -4.72 2.82
CA ILE A 54 7.87 -5.28 1.48
C ILE A 54 6.37 -5.54 1.23
N GLU A 55 5.66 -6.12 2.18
CA GLU A 55 4.20 -6.34 2.09
C GLU A 55 3.43 -5.02 2.02
N VAL A 56 3.82 -4.02 2.82
CA VAL A 56 3.26 -2.65 2.76
C VAL A 56 3.40 -2.09 1.35
N LYS A 57 4.60 -2.17 0.76
CA LYS A 57 4.85 -1.71 -0.61
C LYS A 57 3.96 -2.43 -1.62
N PHE A 58 3.88 -3.77 -1.56
CA PHE A 58 3.04 -4.53 -2.49
C PHE A 58 1.55 -4.25 -2.30
N LYS A 59 1.07 -4.12 -1.05
CA LYS A 59 -0.31 -3.76 -0.74
C LYS A 59 -0.65 -2.39 -1.33
N MET A 60 0.24 -1.41 -1.14
CA MET A 60 0.11 -0.08 -1.71
C MET A 60 0.05 -0.13 -3.24
N GLN A 61 0.98 -0.83 -3.89
CA GLN A 61 0.97 -1.00 -5.35
C GLN A 61 -0.29 -1.70 -5.84
N ASN A 62 -0.79 -2.70 -5.12
CA ASN A 62 -2.02 -3.39 -5.48
C ASN A 62 -3.25 -2.47 -5.34
N LEU A 63 -3.31 -1.64 -4.29
CA LEU A 63 -4.37 -0.64 -4.12
C LEU A 63 -4.29 0.42 -5.22
N ILE A 64 -3.11 0.98 -5.49
CA ILE A 64 -2.87 1.91 -6.60
C ILE A 64 -3.34 1.25 -7.91
N SER A 65 -2.87 0.06 -8.24
CA SER A 65 -3.30 -0.63 -9.46
C SER A 65 -4.80 -0.90 -9.47
N LYS A 66 -5.42 -1.33 -8.37
CA LYS A 66 -6.87 -1.57 -8.29
C LYS A 66 -7.66 -0.29 -8.54
N TYR A 67 -7.30 0.83 -7.91
CA TYR A 67 -8.01 2.10 -8.04
C TYR A 67 -7.65 2.89 -9.31
N ASN A 68 -6.42 2.75 -9.83
CA ASN A 68 -5.99 3.38 -11.09
C ASN A 68 -6.38 2.54 -12.32
N CYS A 69 -6.58 1.23 -12.19
CA CYS A 69 -7.11 0.40 -13.27
C CYS A 69 -8.58 0.73 -13.56
N PHE A 70 -9.35 1.20 -12.57
CA PHE A 70 -10.66 1.80 -12.83
C PHE A 70 -10.58 3.06 -13.70
N SER A 71 -9.45 3.78 -13.73
CA SER A 71 -9.20 4.87 -14.68
C SER A 71 -8.62 4.40 -16.02
N CYS A 72 -8.31 3.11 -16.16
CA CYS A 72 -7.68 2.53 -17.33
C CYS A 72 -8.61 1.57 -18.12
N GLU A 73 -9.92 1.61 -17.90
CA GLU A 73 -10.89 1.03 -18.84
C GLU A 73 -11.12 1.94 -20.06
N HIS A 74 -10.66 3.20 -20.04
CA HIS A 74 -10.92 4.17 -21.12
C HIS A 74 -9.72 4.51 -22.04
N VAL A 75 -8.53 3.91 -21.85
CA VAL A 75 -7.32 4.30 -22.64
C VAL A 75 -6.59 3.10 -23.30
N TYR A 76 -7.17 1.90 -23.31
CA TYR A 76 -6.64 0.78 -24.10
C TYR A 76 -7.70 0.09 -24.98
N ALA A 77 -8.74 0.84 -25.39
CA ALA A 77 -9.73 0.37 -26.35
C ALA A 77 -9.68 1.12 -27.70
N GLU A 78 -8.72 2.03 -27.90
CA GLU A 78 -8.47 2.65 -29.20
C GLU A 78 -6.96 2.91 -29.37
N SER A 79 -6.25 1.94 -29.97
CA SER A 79 -5.28 2.21 -31.05
C SER A 79 -4.77 0.92 -31.68
#